data_AF-A0A3D4SZP7-F1
#
_entry.id   AF-A0A3D4SZP7-F1
#
_cell.length_a   1.000
_cell.length_b   1.000
_cell.length_c   1.000
_cell.angle_alpha   90.00
_cell.angle_beta   90.00
_cell.angle_gamma   90.00
#
_symmetry.space_group_name_H-M   'P 1'
#
loop_
_entity.id
_entity.type
_entity.pdbx_description
1 polymer ?
#
loop_
_entity_poly.entity_id
_entity_poly.type
_entity_poly.pdbx_seq_one_letter_code
_entity_poly.pdbx_strand_id
1 'polypeptide(L)'
;MLRRFTTLATAVLMLVSVVFFTGRVDPGTGVWLFYIYFSVSFFLLISGVLLTERDYFGPRRHPVNRMFVLLSWTGVGGLLVLMIEIAVLDSAHLWLYVIASVAVLIGVMGSTVVAVSARPWRDLFYSRRTPGDVDRDAGNGRATTGGSPVPTALPGRSDAVPTGDDPVHGVPREQPGGGERHPGA
;
A
#
# COMPACT_ATOMS: atom_id res chain seq x y z
N MET A 1 -1.05 -4.12 11.03
CA MET A 1 -2.15 -4.78 11.79
C MET A 1 -3.44 -3.97 11.73
N LEU A 2 -3.39 -2.64 11.93
CA LEU A 2 -4.55 -1.75 11.92
C LEU A 2 -5.47 -1.85 10.67
N ARG A 3 -4.90 -1.96 9.46
CA ARG A 3 -5.68 -2.16 8.22
C ARG A 3 -6.53 -3.43 8.25
N ARG A 4 -6.00 -4.52 8.81
CA ARG A 4 -6.72 -5.80 8.91
C ARG A 4 -7.82 -5.70 9.95
N PHE A 5 -7.51 -5.08 11.08
CA PHE A 5 -8.47 -4.91 12.16
C PHE A 5 -9.66 -4.08 11.70
N THR A 6 -9.44 -2.95 11.03
CA THR A 6 -10.50 -2.08 10.53
C THR A 6 -11.37 -2.76 9.47
N THR A 7 -10.78 -3.42 8.47
CA THR A 7 -11.55 -4.12 7.42
C THR A 7 -12.29 -5.34 7.96
N LEU A 8 -11.64 -6.14 8.81
CA LEU A 8 -12.25 -7.32 9.40
C LEU A 8 -13.35 -6.95 10.39
N ALA A 9 -13.17 -5.91 11.20
CA ALA A 9 -14.21 -5.37 12.05
C ALA A 9 -15.42 -4.91 11.23
N THR A 10 -15.19 -4.25 10.08
CA THR A 10 -16.27 -3.82 9.17
C THR A 10 -17.01 -5.02 8.58
N ALA A 11 -16.30 -6.05 8.13
CA ALA A 11 -16.90 -7.27 7.59
C ALA A 11 -17.71 -8.03 8.66
N VAL A 12 -17.21 -8.13 9.88
CA VAL A 12 -17.91 -8.75 11.01
C VAL A 12 -19.16 -7.95 11.38
N LEU A 13 -19.05 -6.63 11.47
CA LEU A 13 -20.19 -5.75 11.71
C LEU A 13 -21.28 -5.96 10.65
N MET A 14 -20.90 -6.04 9.37
CA MET A 14 -21.82 -6.30 8.28
C MET A 14 -22.52 -7.66 8.42
N LEU A 15 -21.77 -8.71 8.77
CA LEU A 15 -22.34 -10.04 8.99
C LEU A 15 -23.33 -10.04 10.16
N VAL A 16 -22.96 -9.40 11.27
CA VAL A 16 -23.83 -9.27 12.46
C VAL A 16 -25.11 -8.51 12.09
N SER A 17 -25.01 -7.44 11.31
CA SER A 17 -26.17 -6.69 10.83
C SER A 17 -27.13 -7.58 10.03
N VAL A 18 -26.60 -8.34 9.06
CA VAL A 18 -27.42 -9.24 8.23
C VAL A 18 -28.11 -10.34 9.06
N VAL A 19 -27.46 -10.85 10.09
CA VAL A 19 -27.98 -11.98 10.90
C VAL A 19 -28.97 -11.55 11.98
N PHE A 20 -28.78 -10.38 12.60
CA PHE A 20 -29.53 -10.01 13.81
C PHE A 20 -30.71 -9.05 13.59
N PHE A 21 -30.75 -8.31 12.47
CA PHE A 21 -31.73 -7.21 12.33
C PHE A 21 -33.14 -7.63 11.90
N THR A 22 -33.35 -8.83 11.37
CA THR A 22 -34.58 -9.20 10.66
C THR A 22 -35.79 -9.55 11.53
N GLY A 23 -35.74 -9.42 12.86
CA GLY A 23 -36.95 -9.68 13.66
C GLY A 23 -36.92 -9.43 15.16
N ARG A 24 -35.87 -8.78 15.71
CA ARG A 24 -35.73 -8.59 17.17
C ARG A 24 -35.65 -7.15 17.64
N VAL A 25 -35.79 -6.18 16.75
CA VAL A 25 -35.56 -4.76 17.06
C VAL A 25 -36.81 -3.95 16.78
N ASP A 26 -37.22 -3.17 17.78
CA ASP A 26 -38.35 -2.25 17.71
C ASP A 26 -38.10 -1.15 16.64
N PRO A 27 -39.08 -0.71 15.84
CA PRO A 27 -38.84 0.16 14.67
C PRO A 27 -38.11 1.47 15.01
N GLY A 28 -38.45 2.10 16.14
CA GLY A 28 -37.79 3.33 16.59
C GLY A 28 -36.32 3.13 16.98
N THR A 29 -36.00 2.00 17.60
CA THR A 29 -34.62 1.63 17.97
C THR A 29 -33.83 1.18 16.75
N GLY A 30 -34.50 0.56 15.77
CA GLY A 30 -33.90 0.07 14.53
C GLY A 30 -33.26 1.19 13.71
N VAL A 31 -33.92 2.35 13.62
CA VAL A 31 -33.40 3.52 12.89
C VAL A 31 -32.11 4.06 13.54
N TRP A 32 -32.09 4.20 14.87
CA TRP A 32 -30.90 4.66 15.58
C TRP A 32 -29.72 3.69 15.45
N LEU A 33 -29.98 2.38 15.63
CA LEU A 33 -28.94 1.37 15.47
C LEU A 33 -28.41 1.32 14.04
N PHE A 34 -29.27 1.52 13.04
CA PHE A 34 -28.86 1.64 11.64
C PHE A 34 -27.87 2.80 11.45
N TYR A 35 -28.19 4.00 11.94
CA TYR A 35 -27.30 5.17 11.80
C TYR A 35 -25.97 4.98 12.52
N ILE A 36 -25.98 4.36 13.71
CA ILE A 36 -24.74 4.06 14.46
C ILE A 36 -23.89 3.05 13.68
N TYR A 37 -24.49 1.93 13.27
CA TYR A 37 -23.82 0.90 12.48
C TYR A 37 -23.22 1.48 11.19
N PHE A 38 -23.99 2.31 10.49
CA PHE A 38 -23.57 2.99 9.28
C PHE A 38 -22.36 3.89 9.53
N SER A 39 -22.47 4.76 10.55
CA SER A 39 -21.42 5.72 10.89
C SER A 39 -20.11 5.00 11.22
N VAL A 40 -20.17 3.98 12.08
CA VAL A 40 -18.99 3.18 12.45
C VAL A 40 -18.38 2.51 11.21
N SER A 41 -19.20 1.88 10.36
CA SER A 41 -18.72 1.22 9.14
C SER A 41 -18.07 2.20 8.17
N PHE A 42 -18.68 3.37 7.99
CA PHE A 42 -18.14 4.45 7.16
C PHE A 42 -16.79 4.94 7.66
N PHE A 43 -16.68 5.22 8.97
CA PHE A 43 -15.42 5.68 9.58
C PHE A 43 -14.31 4.62 9.47
N LEU A 44 -14.63 3.34 9.65
CA LEU A 44 -13.68 2.25 9.50
C LEU A 44 -13.20 2.11 8.05
N LEU A 45 -14.10 2.18 7.07
CA LEU A 45 -13.74 2.09 5.65
C LEU A 45 -12.86 3.28 5.23
N ILE A 46 -13.27 4.50 5.59
CA ILE A 46 -12.56 5.72 5.16
C ILE A 46 -11.20 5.85 5.85
N SER A 47 -11.08 5.45 7.12
CA SER A 47 -9.78 5.42 7.80
C SER A 47 -8.83 4.42 7.14
N GLY A 48 -9.33 3.25 6.72
CA GLY A 48 -8.56 2.28 5.93
C GLY A 48 -8.03 2.86 4.61
N VAL A 49 -8.87 3.60 3.88
CA VAL A 49 -8.50 4.30 2.64
C VAL A 49 -7.44 5.36 2.91
N LEU A 50 -7.71 6.31 3.83
CA LEU A 50 -6.83 7.43 4.12
C LEU A 50 -5.45 6.98 4.62
N LEU A 51 -5.39 5.93 5.45
CA LEU A 51 -4.12 5.37 5.88
C LEU A 51 -3.35 4.73 4.72
N THR A 52 -4.04 4.03 3.81
CA THR A 52 -3.40 3.43 2.63
C THR A 52 -2.92 4.50 1.66
N GLU A 53 -3.68 5.59 1.54
CA GLU A 53 -3.28 6.77 0.81
C GLU A 53 -2.15 7.53 1.51
N ARG A 54 -1.95 7.47 2.83
CA ARG A 54 -0.79 8.14 3.44
C ARG A 54 0.51 7.32 3.39
N ASP A 55 0.58 6.34 2.49
CA ASP A 55 1.72 5.42 2.33
C ASP A 55 2.06 4.63 3.62
N TYR A 56 1.16 4.59 4.61
CA TYR A 56 1.40 3.93 5.91
C TYR A 56 1.59 2.40 5.80
N PHE A 57 1.12 1.80 4.70
CA PHE A 57 1.21 0.35 4.44
C PHE A 57 2.10 0.01 3.24
N GLY A 58 3.04 0.92 2.90
CA GLY A 58 3.95 0.78 1.78
C GLY A 58 3.53 1.62 0.56
N PRO A 59 4.31 1.55 -0.54
CA PRO A 59 4.15 2.48 -1.66
C PRO A 59 2.74 2.44 -2.29
N ARG A 60 2.13 3.61 -2.47
CA ARG A 60 0.85 3.84 -3.15
C ARG A 60 0.73 3.15 -4.51
N ARG A 61 1.85 3.06 -5.25
CA ARG A 61 1.87 2.49 -6.61
C ARG A 61 1.76 0.96 -6.62
N HIS A 62 1.86 0.31 -5.46
CA HIS A 62 1.75 -1.15 -5.37
C HIS A 62 0.35 -1.62 -5.82
N PRO A 63 0.24 -2.63 -6.71
CA PRO A 63 -1.03 -3.04 -7.29
C PRO A 63 -2.06 -3.47 -6.24
N VAL A 64 -1.63 -4.14 -5.17
CA VAL A 64 -2.49 -4.55 -4.04
C VAL A 64 -3.07 -3.35 -3.30
N ASN A 65 -2.30 -2.26 -3.15
CA ASN A 65 -2.80 -1.04 -2.49
C ASN A 65 -3.77 -0.29 -3.40
N ARG A 66 -3.52 -0.26 -4.72
CA ARG A 66 -4.48 0.31 -5.69
C ARG A 66 -5.81 -0.44 -5.71
N MET A 67 -5.78 -1.78 -5.78
CA MET A 67 -6.99 -2.59 -5.72
C MET A 67 -7.75 -2.40 -4.40
N PHE A 68 -7.03 -2.32 -3.28
CA PHE A 68 -7.65 -2.05 -1.99
C PHE A 68 -8.34 -0.68 -1.94
N VAL A 69 -7.68 0.36 -2.43
CA VAL A 69 -8.24 1.72 -2.47
C VAL A 69 -9.46 1.75 -3.37
N LEU A 70 -9.39 1.14 -4.57
CA LEU A 70 -10.53 1.03 -5.49
C LEU A 70 -11.73 0.32 -4.84
N LEU A 71 -11.53 -0.89 -4.28
CA LEU A 71 -12.60 -1.66 -3.66
C LEU A 71 -13.18 -0.93 -2.44
N SER A 72 -12.33 -0.31 -1.63
CA SER A 72 -12.79 0.49 -0.49
C SER A 72 -13.61 1.69 -0.96
N TRP A 73 -13.19 2.42 -1.99
CA TRP A 73 -13.97 3.52 -2.55
C TRP A 73 -15.31 3.06 -3.15
N THR A 74 -15.35 1.91 -3.81
CA THR A 74 -16.62 1.30 -4.26
C THR A 74 -17.55 1.03 -3.06
N GLY A 75 -17.00 0.51 -1.96
CA GLY A 75 -17.73 0.28 -0.73
C GLY A 75 -18.25 1.58 -0.09
N VAL A 76 -17.40 2.62 -0.01
CA VAL A 76 -17.78 3.95 0.50
C VAL A 76 -18.89 4.54 -0.36
N GLY A 77 -18.76 4.47 -1.68
CA GLY A 77 -19.75 4.99 -2.62
C GLY A 77 -21.11 4.30 -2.47
N GLY A 78 -21.12 2.97 -2.39
CA GLY A 78 -22.33 2.19 -2.11
C GLY A 78 -22.96 2.57 -0.77
N LEU A 79 -22.14 2.77 0.28
CA LEU A 79 -22.62 3.16 1.60
C LEU A 79 -23.31 4.53 1.53
N LEU A 80 -22.66 5.52 0.91
CA LEU A 80 -23.22 6.87 0.78
C LEU A 80 -24.54 6.87 0.00
N VAL A 81 -24.64 6.11 -1.09
CA VAL A 81 -25.89 5.98 -1.85
C VAL A 81 -26.99 5.38 -1.00
N LEU A 82 -26.72 4.31 -0.24
CA LEU A 82 -27.71 3.72 0.69
C LEU A 82 -28.15 4.73 1.75
N MET A 83 -27.23 5.53 2.29
CA MET A 83 -27.57 6.55 3.29
C MET A 83 -28.49 7.62 2.74
N ILE A 84 -28.18 8.14 1.55
CA ILE A 84 -28.99 9.16 0.89
C ILE A 84 -30.37 8.60 0.57
N GLU A 85 -30.43 7.37 0.06
CA GLU A 85 -31.70 6.71 -0.27
C GLU A 85 -32.61 6.56 0.97
N ILE A 86 -32.04 6.13 2.10
CA ILE A 86 -32.78 5.91 3.34
C ILE A 86 -33.13 7.23 4.05
N ALA A 87 -32.20 8.20 4.07
CA ALA A 87 -32.37 9.43 4.83
C ALA A 87 -33.17 10.52 4.09
N VAL A 88 -33.15 10.52 2.75
CA VAL A 88 -33.69 11.62 1.93
C VAL A 88 -34.80 11.15 0.99
N LEU A 89 -34.67 9.95 0.40
CA LEU A 89 -35.55 9.49 -0.68
C LEU A 89 -36.63 8.49 -0.22
N ASP A 90 -36.73 8.26 1.09
CA ASP A 90 -37.71 7.38 1.74
C ASP A 90 -37.80 5.98 1.08
N SER A 91 -36.65 5.48 0.61
CA SER A 91 -36.53 4.17 -0.05
C SER A 91 -37.40 3.97 -1.31
N ALA A 92 -37.71 5.04 -2.05
CA ALA A 92 -38.57 4.99 -3.22
C ALA A 92 -37.99 4.14 -4.39
N HIS A 93 -36.67 3.95 -4.46
CA HIS A 93 -36.01 3.32 -5.61
C HIS A 93 -35.35 1.99 -5.23
N LEU A 94 -36.11 0.90 -5.31
CA LEU A 94 -35.64 -0.45 -5.02
C LEU A 94 -34.39 -0.85 -5.81
N TRP A 95 -34.28 -0.41 -7.07
CA TRP A 95 -33.12 -0.72 -7.91
C TRP A 95 -31.82 -0.06 -7.41
N LEU A 96 -31.89 1.17 -6.89
CA LEU A 96 -30.74 1.85 -6.27
C LEU A 96 -30.31 1.10 -5.01
N TYR A 97 -31.27 0.66 -4.20
CA TYR A 97 -30.99 -0.11 -3.00
C TYR A 97 -30.21 -1.40 -3.31
N VAL A 98 -30.62 -2.14 -4.34
CA VAL A 98 -29.94 -3.38 -4.76
C VAL A 98 -28.53 -3.09 -5.25
N ILE A 99 -28.35 -2.13 -6.15
CA ILE A 99 -27.03 -1.79 -6.72
C ILE A 99 -26.08 -1.31 -5.62
N ALA A 100 -26.57 -0.43 -4.74
CA ALA A 100 -25.77 0.12 -3.66
C ALA A 100 -25.40 -0.96 -2.62
N SER A 101 -26.33 -1.86 -2.29
CA SER A 101 -26.05 -3.01 -1.42
C SER A 101 -24.99 -3.94 -1.99
N VAL A 102 -25.07 -4.25 -3.28
CA VAL A 102 -24.06 -5.07 -3.98
C VAL A 102 -22.71 -4.36 -4.02
N ALA A 103 -22.69 -3.05 -4.27
CA ALA A 103 -21.46 -2.25 -4.26
C ALA A 103 -20.80 -2.23 -2.87
N VAL A 104 -21.58 -2.07 -1.80
CA VAL A 104 -21.09 -2.18 -0.42
C VAL A 104 -20.51 -3.57 -0.15
N LEU A 105 -21.25 -4.63 -0.49
CA LEU A 105 -20.80 -6.01 -0.28
C LEU A 105 -19.47 -6.28 -0.98
N ILE A 106 -19.38 -5.97 -2.28
CA ILE A 106 -18.17 -6.17 -3.08
C ILE A 106 -17.03 -5.32 -2.53
N GLY A 107 -17.29 -4.06 -2.19
CA GLY A 107 -16.27 -3.16 -1.67
C GLY A 107 -15.72 -3.59 -0.32
N VAL A 108 -16.59 -3.92 0.64
CA VAL A 108 -16.20 -4.36 2.00
C VAL A 108 -15.53 -5.73 1.96
N MET A 109 -16.13 -6.73 1.32
CA MET A 109 -15.56 -8.08 1.26
C MET A 109 -14.27 -8.10 0.44
N GLY A 110 -14.28 -7.46 -0.73
CA GLY A 110 -13.11 -7.37 -1.59
C GLY A 110 -11.94 -6.66 -0.90
N SER A 111 -12.17 -5.49 -0.30
CA SER A 111 -11.12 -4.77 0.44
C SER A 111 -10.61 -5.58 1.64
N THR A 112 -11.46 -6.33 2.33
CA THR A 112 -11.08 -7.20 3.44
C THR A 112 -10.20 -8.35 2.99
N VAL A 113 -10.57 -9.06 1.92
CA VAL A 113 -9.76 -10.15 1.34
C VAL A 113 -8.40 -9.62 0.92
N VAL A 114 -8.35 -8.46 0.24
CA VAL A 114 -7.09 -7.80 -0.15
C VAL A 114 -6.25 -7.40 1.07
N ALA A 115 -6.87 -6.88 2.13
CA ALA A 115 -6.16 -6.50 3.36
C ALA A 115 -5.57 -7.70 4.13
N VAL A 116 -6.30 -8.83 4.17
CA VAL A 116 -5.83 -10.06 4.81
C VAL A 116 -4.70 -10.69 3.99
N SER A 117 -4.92 -10.80 2.68
CA SER A 117 -3.97 -11.40 1.73
C SER A 117 -2.71 -10.58 1.51
N ALA A 118 -2.63 -9.30 1.88
CA ALA A 118 -1.45 -8.46 1.62
C ALA A 118 -0.10 -8.97 2.18
N ARG A 119 -0.06 -9.86 3.19
CA ARG A 119 1.19 -10.40 3.75
C ARG A 119 1.98 -11.29 2.77
N PRO A 120 1.40 -12.36 2.19
CA PRO A 120 2.13 -13.21 1.24
C PRO A 120 2.68 -12.42 0.04
N TRP A 121 1.98 -11.38 -0.43
CA TRP A 121 2.49 -10.52 -1.51
C TRP A 121 3.71 -9.70 -1.10
N ARG A 122 3.74 -9.19 0.14
CA ARG A 122 4.91 -8.45 0.62
C ARG A 122 6.15 -9.36 0.61
N ASP A 123 6.01 -10.59 1.08
CA ASP A 123 7.14 -11.50 1.15
C ASP A 123 7.52 -12.05 -0.24
N LEU A 124 6.57 -12.27 -1.17
CA LEU A 124 6.87 -12.71 -2.55
C LEU A 124 7.57 -11.65 -3.41
N PHE A 125 7.19 -10.37 -3.27
CA PHE A 125 7.71 -9.30 -4.13
C PHE A 125 8.86 -8.51 -3.51
N TYR A 126 9.02 -8.51 -2.18
CA TYR A 126 10.09 -7.75 -1.50
C TYR A 126 11.21 -8.60 -0.91
N SER A 127 11.09 -9.93 -0.82
CA SER A 127 12.21 -10.81 -0.40
C SER A 127 13.35 -10.87 -1.43
N ARG A 128 13.13 -10.35 -2.65
CA ARG A 128 14.15 -10.26 -3.71
C ARG A 128 14.80 -8.87 -3.84
N ARG A 129 14.81 -8.04 -2.78
CA ARG A 129 15.83 -6.98 -2.71
C ARG A 129 17.15 -7.65 -2.38
N THR A 130 17.92 -7.86 -3.45
CA THR A 130 19.24 -8.49 -3.49
C THR A 130 20.14 -7.98 -2.35
N PRO A 131 20.86 -8.85 -1.63
CA PRO A 131 21.86 -8.47 -0.64
C PRO A 131 23.11 -7.87 -1.29
N GLY A 132 22.94 -6.87 -2.17
CA GLY A 132 24.03 -6.21 -2.91
C GLY A 132 24.14 -4.71 -2.65
N ASP A 133 23.15 -4.10 -1.97
CA ASP A 133 23.21 -2.66 -1.63
C ASP A 133 23.78 -2.39 -0.23
N VAL A 134 24.04 -3.43 0.58
CA VAL A 134 24.67 -3.28 1.90
C VAL A 134 26.20 -3.11 1.79
N ASP A 135 26.81 -3.58 0.71
CA ASP A 135 28.27 -3.47 0.51
C ASP A 135 28.71 -2.12 -0.07
N ARG A 136 27.80 -1.31 -0.63
CA ARG A 136 28.15 0.04 -1.13
C ARG A 136 28.30 1.08 -0.03
N ASP A 137 27.67 0.89 1.12
CA ASP A 137 27.79 1.80 2.27
C ASP A 137 28.93 1.42 3.23
N ALA A 138 29.45 0.19 3.16
CA ALA A 138 30.62 -0.23 3.95
C ALA A 138 31.96 0.30 3.39
N GLY A 139 31.99 0.78 2.14
CA GLY A 139 33.20 1.26 1.46
C GLY A 139 33.54 2.74 1.68
N ASN A 140 32.66 3.54 2.28
CA ASN A 140 32.89 4.97 2.49
C ASN A 140 33.30 5.30 3.94
N GLY A 141 34.19 4.47 4.48
CA GLY A 141 34.98 4.78 5.66
C GLY A 141 35.94 5.93 5.37
N ARG A 142 35.43 7.17 5.35
CA ARG A 142 36.25 8.37 5.28
C ARG A 142 36.56 8.86 6.69
N ALA A 143 37.80 8.62 7.08
CA ALA A 143 38.44 9.17 8.27
C ALA A 143 38.16 10.67 8.43
N THR A 144 37.52 11.05 9.53
CA THR A 144 37.47 12.42 10.02
C THR A 144 38.59 12.63 11.01
N THR A 145 39.80 12.88 10.52
CA THR A 145 40.81 13.65 11.25
C THR A 145 40.50 15.12 11.03
N GLY A 146 40.21 15.83 12.13
CA GLY A 146 39.90 17.25 12.13
C GLY A 146 41.07 18.11 11.68
N GLY A 147 40.77 19.14 10.90
CA GLY A 147 41.72 20.16 10.45
C GLY A 147 41.13 20.99 9.32
N SER A 148 40.47 22.10 9.67
CA SER A 148 39.98 23.15 8.78
C SER A 148 40.98 24.33 8.80
N PRO A 149 40.83 25.42 8.02
CA PRO A 149 40.75 25.57 6.56
C PRO A 149 41.68 26.71 6.04
N VAL A 150 42.02 26.77 4.74
CA VAL A 150 42.32 28.07 4.05
C VAL A 150 41.92 27.98 2.57
N PRO A 151 41.35 29.05 1.96
CA PRO A 151 40.67 29.03 0.66
C PRO A 151 41.52 29.65 -0.47
N THR A 152 41.23 29.29 -1.73
CA THR A 152 41.56 30.17 -2.87
C THR A 152 40.58 29.97 -4.01
N ALA A 153 39.99 31.07 -4.46
CA ALA A 153 38.99 31.19 -5.50
C ALA A 153 39.57 31.02 -6.91
N LEU A 154 38.73 30.61 -7.88
CA LEU A 154 38.29 31.42 -9.04
C LEU A 154 37.49 30.56 -10.06
N PRO A 155 36.70 31.21 -10.95
CA PRO A 155 35.55 30.63 -11.64
C PRO A 155 35.89 30.12 -13.04
N GLY A 156 35.11 29.15 -13.53
CA GLY A 156 35.31 28.59 -14.87
C GLY A 156 34.21 27.63 -15.28
N ARG A 157 33.19 28.18 -15.93
CA ARG A 157 32.40 27.68 -17.07
C ARG A 157 32.65 26.25 -17.60
N SER A 158 31.53 25.64 -18.00
CA SER A 158 31.31 24.69 -19.12
C SER A 158 31.07 23.20 -18.80
N ASP A 159 29.85 22.81 -19.17
CA ASP A 159 29.47 21.66 -20.00
C ASP A 159 29.31 20.26 -19.38
N ALA A 160 28.08 19.78 -19.58
CA ALA A 160 27.65 18.41 -19.43
C ALA A 160 28.25 17.52 -20.52
N VAL A 161 28.74 16.33 -20.14
CA VAL A 161 28.64 15.09 -20.91
C VAL A 161 28.58 13.92 -19.92
N PRO A 162 27.51 13.09 -19.92
CA PRO A 162 27.56 11.79 -19.28
C PRO A 162 28.20 10.80 -20.24
N THR A 163 29.45 10.41 -19.98
CA THR A 163 30.08 9.25 -20.63
C THR A 163 29.45 8.00 -20.06
N GLY A 164 28.43 7.50 -20.74
CA GLY A 164 28.02 6.11 -20.62
C GLY A 164 29.08 5.24 -21.28
N ASP A 165 29.62 4.29 -20.51
CA ASP A 165 30.28 3.08 -20.99
C ASP A 165 30.42 2.13 -19.78
N ASP A 166 29.29 1.59 -19.32
CA ASP A 166 29.31 0.40 -18.46
C ASP A 166 29.20 -0.84 -19.36
N PRO A 167 30.19 -1.75 -19.34
CA PRO A 167 30.16 -2.96 -20.16
C PRO A 167 29.06 -3.92 -19.68
N VAL A 168 28.02 -4.03 -20.51
CA VAL A 168 27.06 -5.13 -20.50
C VAL A 168 27.79 -6.39 -20.98
N HIS A 169 28.13 -7.29 -20.07
CA HIS A 169 27.93 -8.74 -20.15
C HIS A 169 28.90 -9.47 -19.22
N GLY A 170 28.34 -10.11 -18.20
CA GLY A 170 28.99 -11.14 -17.41
C GLY A 170 29.27 -12.38 -18.24
N VAL A 171 30.45 -12.42 -18.85
CA VAL A 171 31.08 -13.66 -19.31
C VAL A 171 32.50 -13.67 -18.76
N PRO A 172 32.85 -14.57 -17.82
CA PRO A 172 34.23 -14.78 -17.42
C PRO A 172 35.02 -15.27 -18.63
N ARG A 173 36.00 -14.48 -19.11
CA ARG A 173 37.05 -15.02 -19.97
C ARG A 173 38.05 -15.72 -19.07
N GLU A 174 38.00 -17.05 -19.01
CA GLU A 174 39.14 -17.86 -18.62
C GLU A 174 40.30 -17.50 -19.56
N GLN A 175 41.37 -16.93 -19.02
CA GLN A 175 42.65 -16.85 -19.73
C GLN A 175 43.47 -18.11 -19.40
N PRO A 176 43.77 -18.97 -20.38
CA PRO A 176 44.68 -20.08 -20.19
C PRO A 176 46.13 -19.62 -20.38
N GLY A 177 47.00 -20.03 -19.46
CA GLY A 177 48.41 -20.33 -19.71
C GLY A 177 49.37 -19.18 -20.01
N GLY A 178 50.33 -18.97 -19.11
CA GLY A 178 51.51 -18.15 -19.37
C GLY A 178 52.56 -18.39 -18.30
N GLY A 179 53.24 -19.55 -18.38
CA GLY A 179 54.32 -19.90 -17.48
C GLY A 179 55.64 -19.18 -17.78
N GLU A 180 56.57 -19.43 -16.85
CA GLU A 180 58.03 -19.35 -16.95
C GLU A 180 58.78 -18.06 -16.55
N ARG A 181 59.46 -18.22 -15.39
CA ARG A 181 60.92 -18.08 -15.12
C ARG A 181 61.37 -16.98 -14.13
N HIS A 182 61.96 -17.49 -13.03
CA HIS A 182 63.07 -16.98 -12.21
C HIS A 182 64.22 -16.32 -13.01
N PRO A 183 65.20 -15.58 -12.42
CA PRO A 183 65.82 -15.70 -11.06
C PRO A 183 65.89 -14.33 -10.32
N GLY A 184 66.20 -14.19 -9.02
CA GLY A 184 67.28 -14.75 -8.20
C GLY A 184 68.36 -13.67 -8.00
N ALA A 185 68.41 -13.08 -6.79
CA ALA A 185 69.58 -12.50 -6.11
C ALA A 185 69.15 -12.09 -4.68
#